data_AF-M2PSM6-F1
#
_entry.id   AF-M2PSM6-F1
#
_cell.length_a   1.000
_cell.length_b   1.000
_cell.length_c   1.000
_cell.angle_alpha   90.00
_cell.angle_beta   90.00
_cell.angle_gamma   90.00
#
_symmetry.space_group_name_H-M   'P 1'
#
loop_
_entity.id
_entity.type
_entity.pdbx_description
1 polymer ?
#
loop_
_entity_poly.entity_id
_entity_poly.type
_entity_poly.pdbx_seq_one_letter_code
_entity_poly.pdbx_strand_id
1 'polypeptide(L)'
;MVASEQSLGKLVGDATQHVSTLIRAEVELAKSEVVAEAKKGLKGAIFFLVALVVGLYSSFFFFFFLGELLSEWLMRWAAFAIVFGLMLVTTAVAGFLGYRKVKKIKAPERTINSFKDTAAAFKPRHGAEDQD
;
A
#
# COMPACT_ATOMS: atom_id res chain seq x y z
N MET A 1 63.31 11.88 -0.73
CA MET A 1 62.37 11.00 -1.47
C MET A 1 60.97 10.94 -0.81
N VAL A 2 60.48 12.01 -0.16
CA VAL A 2 59.26 11.96 0.70
C VAL A 2 58.05 12.71 0.10
N ALA A 3 58.24 13.52 -0.95
CA ALA A 3 57.17 14.34 -1.52
C ALA A 3 56.14 13.56 -2.38
N SER A 4 56.52 12.39 -2.92
CA SER A 4 55.66 11.63 -3.85
C SER A 4 54.62 10.74 -3.13
N GLU A 5 54.92 10.23 -1.94
CA GLU A 5 53.97 9.43 -1.15
C GLU A 5 52.86 10.31 -0.52
N GLN A 6 53.20 11.54 -0.12
CA GLN A 6 52.22 12.51 0.38
C GLN A 6 51.24 12.98 -0.71
N SER A 7 51.63 13.02 -1.98
CA SER A 7 50.73 13.45 -3.07
C SER A 7 49.77 12.34 -3.52
N LEU A 8 50.22 11.08 -3.56
CA LEU A 8 49.38 9.91 -3.84
C LEU A 8 48.34 9.68 -2.73
N GLY A 9 48.74 9.78 -1.47
CA GLY A 9 47.82 9.67 -0.33
C GLY A 9 46.75 10.78 -0.33
N LYS A 10 47.13 11.99 -0.74
CA LYS A 10 46.22 13.14 -0.87
C LYS A 10 45.22 12.97 -2.04
N LEU A 11 45.68 12.46 -3.19
CA LEU A 11 44.81 12.16 -4.34
C LEU A 11 43.79 11.05 -4.04
N VAL A 12 44.21 9.98 -3.36
CA VAL A 12 43.30 8.89 -2.97
C VAL A 12 42.30 9.37 -1.90
N GLY A 13 42.74 10.23 -0.98
CA GLY A 13 41.86 10.90 -0.02
C GLY A 13 40.81 11.77 -0.69
N ASP A 14 41.22 12.65 -1.61
CA ASP A 14 40.32 13.53 -2.36
C ASP A 14 39.34 12.72 -3.23
N ALA A 15 39.81 11.68 -3.94
CA ALA A 15 38.96 10.80 -4.74
C ALA A 15 37.92 10.05 -3.87
N THR A 16 38.33 9.52 -2.71
CA THR A 16 37.42 8.84 -1.77
C THR A 16 36.38 9.82 -1.21
N GLN A 17 36.77 11.06 -0.96
CA GLN A 17 35.86 12.12 -0.49
C GLN A 17 34.83 12.51 -1.57
N HIS A 18 35.24 12.58 -2.84
CA HIS A 18 34.32 12.81 -3.97
C HIS A 18 33.33 11.66 -4.14
N VAL A 19 33.79 10.40 -4.07
CA VAL A 19 32.91 9.23 -4.14
C VAL A 19 31.92 9.23 -2.97
N SER A 20 32.37 9.51 -1.74
CA SER A 20 31.46 9.61 -0.58
C SER A 20 30.43 10.73 -0.73
N THR A 21 30.78 11.82 -1.43
CA THR A 21 29.87 12.94 -1.69
C THR A 21 28.83 12.58 -2.74
N LEU A 22 29.24 11.91 -3.82
CA LEU A 22 28.35 11.38 -4.86
C LEU A 22 27.35 10.38 -4.30
N ILE A 23 27.80 9.40 -3.50
CA ILE A 23 26.91 8.40 -2.89
C ILE A 23 25.88 9.07 -1.99
N ARG A 24 26.28 10.07 -1.18
CA ARG A 24 25.33 10.82 -0.36
C ARG A 24 24.34 11.60 -1.22
N ALA A 25 24.79 12.23 -2.30
CA ALA A 25 23.93 12.94 -3.23
C ALA A 25 22.93 12.01 -3.93
N GLU A 26 23.35 10.81 -4.35
CA GLU A 26 22.49 9.79 -4.95
C GLU A 26 21.41 9.32 -3.96
N VAL A 27 21.80 9.10 -2.70
CA VAL A 27 20.89 8.70 -1.62
C VAL A 27 19.90 9.83 -1.29
N GLU A 28 20.36 11.07 -1.21
CA GLU A 28 19.50 12.24 -0.98
C GLU A 28 18.51 12.44 -2.11
N LEU A 29 18.97 12.26 -3.36
CA LEU A 29 18.13 12.35 -4.55
C LEU A 29 17.07 11.24 -4.55
N ALA A 30 17.48 9.97 -4.39
CA ALA A 30 16.56 8.83 -4.32
C ALA A 30 15.54 8.98 -3.18
N LYS A 31 15.99 9.47 -2.01
CA LYS A 31 15.08 9.79 -0.89
C LYS A 31 14.10 10.90 -1.28
N SER A 32 14.56 11.96 -1.94
CA SER A 32 13.69 13.06 -2.38
C SER A 32 12.64 12.59 -3.40
N GLU A 33 13.02 11.69 -4.30
CA GLU A 33 12.15 11.13 -5.34
C GLU A 33 11.08 10.23 -4.74
N VAL A 34 11.47 9.29 -3.87
CA VAL A 34 10.51 8.43 -3.14
C VAL A 34 9.55 9.26 -2.29
N VAL A 35 10.04 10.30 -1.60
CA VAL A 35 9.18 11.21 -0.82
C VAL A 35 8.24 12.01 -1.74
N ALA A 36 8.72 12.46 -2.90
CA ALA A 36 7.91 13.18 -3.87
C ALA A 36 6.81 12.28 -4.46
N GLU A 37 7.13 11.03 -4.80
CA GLU A 37 6.16 10.04 -5.25
C GLU A 37 5.15 9.69 -4.17
N ALA A 38 5.60 9.44 -2.94
CA ALA A 38 4.72 9.19 -1.80
C ALA A 38 3.76 10.36 -1.55
N LYS A 39 4.24 11.60 -1.65
CA LYS A 39 3.39 12.81 -1.53
C LYS A 39 2.37 12.91 -2.66
N LYS A 40 2.71 12.55 -3.89
CA LYS A 40 1.76 12.49 -5.01
C LYS A 40 0.67 11.44 -4.76
N GLY A 41 1.06 10.25 -4.31
CA GLY A 41 0.13 9.18 -3.92
C GLY A 41 -0.80 9.61 -2.79
N LEU A 42 -0.27 10.27 -1.75
CA LEU A 42 -1.04 10.78 -0.63
C LEU A 42 -2.07 11.84 -1.06
N LYS A 43 -1.67 12.79 -1.92
CA LYS A 43 -2.60 13.78 -2.48
C LYS A 43 -3.75 13.11 -3.24
N GLY A 44 -3.46 12.07 -4.02
CA GLY A 44 -4.48 11.26 -4.69
C GLY A 44 -5.42 10.57 -3.70
N ALA A 45 -4.89 10.00 -2.62
CA ALA A 45 -5.67 9.33 -1.60
C ALA A 45 -6.66 10.26 -0.88
N ILE A 46 -6.32 11.56 -0.70
CA ILE A 46 -7.25 12.54 -0.12
C ILE A 46 -8.52 12.66 -0.97
N PHE A 47 -8.40 12.74 -2.29
CA PHE A 47 -9.58 12.81 -3.16
C PHE A 47 -10.43 11.53 -3.09
N PHE A 48 -9.80 10.35 -2.98
CA PHE A 48 -10.52 9.10 -2.76
C PHE A 48 -11.25 9.07 -1.41
N LEU A 49 -10.63 9.59 -0.34
CA LEU A 49 -11.29 9.71 0.96
C LEU A 49 -12.49 10.64 0.90
N VAL A 50 -12.34 11.82 0.27
CA VAL A 50 -13.44 12.76 0.06
C VAL A 50 -14.56 12.09 -0.76
N ALA A 51 -14.23 11.41 -1.85
CA ALA A 51 -15.20 10.72 -2.68
C ALA A 51 -15.93 9.60 -1.92
N LEU A 52 -15.22 8.83 -1.08
CA LEU A 52 -15.83 7.81 -0.23
C LEU A 52 -16.77 8.41 0.81
N VAL A 53 -16.36 9.47 1.50
CA VAL A 53 -17.19 10.14 2.53
C VAL A 53 -18.42 10.76 1.90
N VAL A 54 -18.25 11.54 0.83
CA VAL A 54 -19.36 12.17 0.11
C VAL A 54 -20.27 11.11 -0.49
N GLY A 55 -19.73 10.11 -1.18
CA GLY A 55 -20.52 9.03 -1.78
C GLY A 55 -21.31 8.24 -0.74
N LEU A 56 -20.71 7.92 0.41
CA LEU A 56 -21.39 7.23 1.51
C LEU A 56 -22.52 8.09 2.09
N TYR A 57 -22.26 9.38 2.35
CA TYR A 57 -23.27 10.29 2.89
C TYR A 57 -24.40 10.56 1.90
N SER A 58 -24.08 10.78 0.62
CA SER A 58 -25.04 10.94 -0.47
C SER A 58 -25.91 9.70 -0.67
N SER A 59 -25.36 8.49 -0.47
CA SER A 59 -26.13 7.25 -0.59
C SER A 59 -27.32 7.21 0.38
N PHE A 60 -27.16 7.72 1.61
CA PHE A 60 -28.26 7.83 2.56
C PHE A 60 -29.39 8.72 2.03
N PHE A 61 -29.06 9.91 1.55
CA PHE A 61 -30.04 10.83 0.96
C PHE A 61 -30.67 10.27 -0.32
N PHE A 62 -29.91 9.54 -1.13
CA PHE A 62 -30.41 8.91 -2.34
C PHE A 62 -31.49 7.86 -2.06
N PHE A 63 -31.27 6.97 -1.08
CA PHE A 63 -32.28 5.98 -0.68
C PHE A 63 -33.49 6.65 -0.03
N PHE A 64 -33.27 7.67 0.81
CA PHE A 64 -34.38 8.43 1.38
C PHE A 64 -35.22 9.12 0.28
N PHE A 65 -34.56 9.75 -0.68
CA PHE A 65 -35.20 10.34 -1.86
C PHE A 65 -35.98 9.32 -2.66
N LEU A 66 -35.44 8.12 -2.92
CA LEU A 66 -36.18 7.05 -3.58
C LEU A 66 -37.42 6.65 -2.78
N GLY A 67 -37.32 6.55 -1.46
CA GLY A 67 -38.45 6.21 -0.60
C GLY A 67 -39.56 7.25 -0.70
N GLU A 68 -39.19 8.53 -0.64
CA GLU A 68 -40.14 9.63 -0.77
C GLU A 68 -40.74 9.71 -2.18
N LEU A 69 -39.92 9.56 -3.22
CA LEU A 69 -40.35 9.54 -4.61
C LEU A 69 -41.37 8.42 -4.85
N LEU A 70 -41.08 7.19 -4.40
CA LEU A 70 -42.02 6.07 -4.52
C LEU A 70 -43.31 6.29 -3.71
N SER A 71 -43.25 7.07 -2.63
CA SER A 71 -44.42 7.37 -1.81
C SER A 71 -45.44 8.28 -2.50
N GLU A 72 -45.09 8.91 -3.62
CA GLU A 72 -46.05 9.66 -4.45
C GLU A 72 -47.09 8.74 -5.13
N TRP A 73 -46.70 7.50 -5.47
CA TRP A 73 -47.58 6.53 -6.15
C TRP A 73 -48.01 5.36 -5.25
N LEU A 74 -47.34 5.15 -4.11
CA LEU A 74 -47.56 4.01 -3.22
C LEU A 74 -47.83 4.46 -1.78
N MET A 75 -48.40 3.57 -0.97
CA MET A 75 -48.44 3.79 0.47
C MET A 75 -47.02 3.96 1.02
N ARG A 76 -46.80 4.99 1.85
CA ARG A 76 -45.47 5.35 2.34
C ARG A 76 -44.70 4.17 2.95
N TRP A 77 -45.37 3.32 3.74
CA TRP A 77 -44.74 2.13 4.32
C TRP A 77 -44.26 1.12 3.26
N ALA A 78 -45.02 0.93 2.18
CA ALA A 78 -44.69 0.01 1.09
C ALA A 78 -43.53 0.56 0.24
N ALA A 79 -43.51 1.87 -0.01
CA ALA A 79 -42.40 2.54 -0.70
C ALA A 79 -41.07 2.33 0.04
N PHE A 80 -41.02 2.61 1.35
CA PHE A 80 -39.82 2.37 2.15
C PHE A 80 -39.45 0.90 2.26
N ALA A 81 -40.42 -0.03 2.29
CA ALA A 81 -40.14 -1.47 2.27
C ALA A 81 -39.47 -1.91 0.96
N ILE A 82 -39.90 -1.38 -0.19
CA ILE A 82 -39.28 -1.66 -1.50
C ILE A 82 -37.85 -1.12 -1.53
N VAL A 83 -37.63 0.12 -1.08
CA VAL A 83 -36.30 0.72 -1.02
C VAL A 83 -35.38 -0.06 -0.09
N PHE A 84 -35.89 -0.53 1.05
CA PHE A 84 -35.15 -1.39 1.96
C PHE A 84 -34.72 -2.71 1.28
N GLY A 85 -35.63 -3.35 0.54
CA GLY A 85 -35.31 -4.52 -0.29
C GLY A 85 -34.20 -4.22 -1.31
N LEU A 86 -34.27 -3.07 -1.97
CA LEU A 86 -33.24 -2.61 -2.92
C LEU A 86 -31.89 -2.37 -2.24
N MET A 87 -31.87 -1.83 -1.02
CA MET A 87 -30.64 -1.69 -0.22
C MET A 87 -30.03 -3.05 0.10
N LEU A 88 -30.82 -4.03 0.53
CA LEU A 88 -30.32 -5.39 0.80
C LEU A 88 -29.70 -6.03 -0.44
N VAL A 89 -30.34 -5.90 -1.60
CA VAL A 89 -29.79 -6.39 -2.88
C VAL A 89 -28.48 -5.69 -3.20
N THR A 90 -28.43 -4.37 -3.05
CA THR A 90 -27.22 -3.57 -3.31
C THR A 90 -26.07 -4.00 -2.41
N THR A 91 -26.33 -4.16 -1.10
CA THR A 91 -25.35 -4.65 -0.12
C THR A 91 -24.89 -6.06 -0.44
N ALA A 92 -25.79 -6.96 -0.82
CA ALA A 92 -25.43 -8.34 -1.18
C ALA A 92 -24.51 -8.38 -2.40
N VAL A 93 -24.81 -7.59 -3.44
CA VAL A 93 -23.97 -7.50 -4.65
C VAL A 93 -22.62 -6.88 -4.34
N ALA A 94 -22.58 -5.75 -3.63
CA ALA A 94 -21.34 -5.08 -3.25
C ALA A 94 -20.45 -5.97 -2.37
N GLY A 95 -21.05 -6.63 -1.37
CA GLY A 95 -20.38 -7.59 -0.50
C GLY A 95 -19.84 -8.80 -1.25
N PHE A 96 -20.61 -9.35 -2.19
CA PHE A 96 -20.17 -10.47 -3.03
C PHE A 96 -19.01 -10.09 -3.96
N LEU A 97 -19.08 -8.93 -4.61
CA LEU A 97 -18.00 -8.42 -5.47
C LEU A 97 -16.74 -8.13 -4.65
N GLY A 98 -16.88 -7.52 -3.47
CA GLY A 98 -15.79 -7.28 -2.52
C GLY A 98 -15.14 -8.59 -2.08
N TYR A 99 -15.93 -9.56 -1.63
CA TYR A 99 -15.45 -10.89 -1.24
C TYR A 99 -14.69 -11.57 -2.38
N ARG A 100 -15.23 -11.55 -3.60
CA ARG A 100 -14.59 -12.16 -4.78
C ARG A 100 -13.29 -11.45 -5.16
N LYS A 101 -13.19 -10.13 -4.95
CA LYS A 101 -11.95 -9.38 -5.21
C LYS A 101 -10.89 -9.71 -4.17
N VAL A 102 -11.25 -9.74 -2.87
CA VAL A 102 -10.34 -10.09 -1.78
C VAL A 102 -9.86 -11.55 -1.91
N LYS A 103 -10.75 -12.48 -2.22
CA LYS A 103 -10.40 -13.91 -2.43
C LYS A 103 -9.43 -14.13 -3.61
N LYS A 104 -9.41 -13.22 -4.58
CA LYS A 104 -8.46 -13.26 -5.70
C LYS A 104 -7.07 -12.71 -5.36
N ILE A 105 -6.92 -12.03 -4.23
CA ILE A 105 -5.61 -11.59 -3.74
C ILE A 105 -4.92 -12.83 -3.18
N LYS A 106 -4.15 -13.52 -4.03
CA LYS A 106 -3.25 -14.59 -3.59
C LYS A 106 -2.15 -13.97 -2.72
N ALA A 107 -1.83 -14.61 -1.59
CA ALA A 107 -0.68 -14.21 -0.79
C ALA A 107 0.59 -14.22 -1.68
N PRO A 108 1.55 -13.32 -1.47
CA PRO A 108 2.79 -13.29 -2.26
C PRO A 108 3.66 -14.52 -1.92
N GLU A 109 3.34 -15.65 -2.56
CA GLU A 109 3.99 -16.97 -2.35
C GLU A 109 5.50 -16.88 -2.59
N ARG A 110 5.94 -16.08 -3.57
CA ARG A 110 7.36 -15.85 -3.87
C ARG A 110 8.09 -15.21 -2.69
N THR A 111 7.52 -14.15 -2.12
CA THR A 111 8.10 -13.46 -0.96
C THR A 111 8.14 -14.39 0.26
N ILE A 112 7.06 -15.15 0.49
CA ILE A 112 6.99 -16.12 1.60
C ILE A 112 8.06 -17.22 1.43
N ASN A 113 8.28 -17.72 0.22
CA ASN A 113 9.31 -18.74 -0.04
C ASN A 113 10.72 -18.16 0.14
N SER A 114 11.00 -16.96 -0.35
CA SER A 114 12.29 -16.28 -0.14
C SER A 114 12.61 -16.07 1.36
N PHE A 115 11.61 -15.71 2.16
CA PHE A 115 11.76 -15.61 3.62
C PHE A 115 12.00 -16.98 4.28
N LYS A 116 11.33 -18.04 3.83
CA LYS A 116 11.53 -19.41 4.32
C LYS A 116 12.93 -19.94 4.00
N ASP A 117 13.41 -19.69 2.79
CA ASP A 117 14.75 -20.11 2.35
C ASP A 117 15.84 -19.34 3.13
N THR A 118 15.63 -18.04 3.35
CA THR A 118 16.52 -17.24 4.18
C THR A 118 16.50 -17.71 5.64
N ALA A 119 15.32 -17.97 6.22
CA ALA A 119 15.21 -18.49 7.58
C ALA A 119 15.80 -19.90 7.73
N ALA A 120 15.69 -20.74 6.70
CA ALA A 120 16.32 -22.05 6.66
C ALA A 120 17.86 -21.96 6.58
N ALA A 121 18.41 -20.97 5.86
CA ALA A 121 19.85 -20.71 5.78
C ALA A 121 20.44 -20.19 7.11
N PHE A 122 19.64 -19.54 7.95
CA PHE A 122 20.05 -19.06 9.28
C PHE A 122 19.79 -20.06 10.41
N LYS A 123 19.23 -21.24 10.15
CA LYS A 123 19.05 -22.27 11.19
C LYS A 123 20.42 -22.83 11.59
N PRO A 124 20.89 -22.62 12.83
CA PRO A 124 22.18 -23.13 13.26
C PRO A 124 22.16 -24.66 13.20
N ARG A 125 23.11 -25.25 12.47
CA ARG A 125 23.35 -26.70 12.51
C ARG A 125 23.96 -27.02 13.87
N HIS A 126 23.12 -27.32 14.85
CA HIS A 126 23.57 -27.81 16.14
C HIS A 126 24.01 -29.27 15.98
N GLY A 127 25.28 -29.52 16.31
CA GLY A 127 25.79 -30.83 16.72
C GLY A 127 25.94 -31.87 15.60
N ALA A 128 26.99 -31.73 14.81
CA ALA A 128 27.72 -32.91 14.35
C ALA A 128 29.03 -32.91 15.13
N GLU A 129 29.02 -33.38 16.37
CA GLU A 129 30.22 -33.77 17.11
C GLU A 129 29.79 -34.52 18.37
N ASP A 130 30.18 -35.79 18.40
CA ASP A 130 30.26 -36.79 19.49
C ASP A 130 30.25 -38.14 18.72
N GLN A 131 31.30 -38.48 17.97
CA GLN A 131 32.53 -39.19 18.39
C GLN A 131 32.26 -40.49 19.17
N ASP A 132 32.83 -41.56 18.61
CA ASP A 132 33.08 -42.92 19.12
C ASP A 132 32.01 -44.02 18.99
#